data_AF-A0A964XUN8-F1
#
_entry.id   AF-A0A964XUN8-F1
#
_cell.length_a   1.000
_cell.length_b   1.000
_cell.length_c   1.000
_cell.angle_alpha   90.00
_cell.angle_beta   90.00
_cell.angle_gamma   90.00
#
_symmetry.space_group_name_H-M   'P 1'
#
loop_
_entity.id
_entity.type
_entity.pdbx_description
1 polymer ?
#
loop_
_entity_poly.entity_id
_entity_poly.type
_entity_poly.pdbx_seq_one_letter_code
_entity_poly.pdbx_strand_id
1 'polypeptide(L)'
;RRAIHTLWHCLDAMERAWLPVHKSWRLNERHYGGLQGLNKADMAKQYGDEQVLVWRRSYDTPPPALEISDPRSERGDLRYAGLAPDQVPLTECLKDTVARVLPFWNDTMAPAIRSGQRVVVAAHGNSIRALVKYLDNISDSDIVGLNIPNGIPLVYELDASLKPIRHYYLGDAEAAAKAAAAVASQGRG
;
A
#
# COMPACT_ATOMS: atom_id res chain seq x y z
N ARG A 1 3.34 -2.64 11.99
CA ARG A 1 3.98 -3.88 12.49
C ARG A 1 4.34 -4.85 11.36
N ARG A 2 3.37 -5.36 10.59
CA ARG A 2 3.58 -6.42 9.57
C ARG A 2 4.73 -6.11 8.59
N ALA A 3 4.66 -4.97 7.92
CA ALA A 3 5.70 -4.52 6.99
C ALA A 3 7.07 -4.28 7.65
N ILE A 4 7.09 -3.81 8.91
CA ILE A 4 8.33 -3.61 9.68
C ILE A 4 9.03 -4.96 9.92
N HIS A 5 8.29 -5.97 10.35
CA HIS A 5 8.87 -7.30 10.59
C HIS A 5 9.31 -7.96 9.28
N THR A 6 8.55 -7.78 8.19
CA THR A 6 8.99 -8.22 6.86
C THR A 6 10.34 -7.60 6.49
N LEU A 7 10.50 -6.27 6.66
CA LEU A 7 11.78 -5.61 6.41
C LEU A 7 12.90 -6.18 7.28
N TRP A 8 12.65 -6.37 8.57
CA TRP A 8 13.65 -6.94 9.49
C TRP A 8 14.12 -8.32 9.05
N HIS A 9 13.19 -9.23 8.72
CA HIS A 9 13.56 -10.55 8.20
C HIS A 9 14.37 -10.47 6.90
N CYS A 10 14.03 -9.54 6.00
CA CYS A 10 14.82 -9.33 4.78
C CYS A 10 16.22 -8.80 5.10
N LEU A 11 16.34 -7.82 5.99
CA LEU A 11 17.63 -7.23 6.37
C LEU A 11 18.53 -8.25 7.08
N ASP A 12 17.97 -9.07 7.96
CA ASP A 12 18.69 -10.14 8.65
C ASP A 12 19.20 -11.18 7.65
N ALA A 13 18.34 -11.64 6.72
CA ALA A 13 18.71 -12.61 5.69
C ALA A 13 19.77 -12.09 4.71
N MET A 14 19.84 -10.77 4.50
CA MET A 14 20.87 -10.12 3.68
C MET A 14 22.15 -9.79 4.47
N GLU A 15 22.19 -10.03 5.79
CA GLU A 15 23.27 -9.58 6.69
C GLU A 15 23.47 -8.05 6.63
N ARG A 16 22.36 -7.31 6.65
CA ARG A 16 22.29 -5.85 6.50
C ARG A 16 21.43 -5.16 7.57
N ALA A 17 21.30 -5.77 8.75
CA ALA A 17 20.55 -5.19 9.88
C ALA A 17 21.03 -3.80 10.32
N TRP A 18 22.27 -3.43 9.99
CA TRP A 18 22.87 -2.12 10.27
C TRP A 18 22.40 -0.99 9.34
N LEU A 19 21.66 -1.28 8.26
CA LEU A 19 21.19 -0.26 7.35
C LEU A 19 20.20 0.70 8.05
N PRO A 20 20.23 2.01 7.70
CA PRO A 20 19.26 2.97 8.23
C PRO A 20 17.84 2.60 7.79
N VAL A 21 16.89 2.64 8.75
CA VAL A 21 15.47 2.34 8.50
C VAL A 21 14.60 3.55 8.80
N HIS A 22 13.95 4.07 7.77
CA HIS A 22 12.97 5.15 7.87
C HIS A 22 11.55 4.57 7.87
N LYS A 23 10.74 4.92 8.88
CA LYS A 23 9.34 4.48 8.99
C LYS A 23 8.43 5.69 8.76
N SER A 24 7.40 5.53 7.94
CA SER A 24 6.47 6.62 7.62
C SER A 24 5.04 6.12 7.53
N TRP A 25 4.11 6.82 8.16
CA TRP A 25 2.67 6.54 8.08
C TRP A 25 2.15 6.67 6.64
N ARG A 26 2.83 7.48 5.81
CA ARG A 26 2.50 7.64 4.39
C ARG A 26 2.61 6.34 3.60
N LEU A 27 3.33 5.33 4.12
CA LEU A 27 3.42 3.99 3.54
C LEU A 27 2.46 2.97 4.18
N ASN A 28 1.55 3.39 5.07
CA ASN A 28 0.55 2.49 5.65
C ASN A 28 -0.39 1.93 4.57
N GLU A 29 -1.04 0.79 4.89
CA GLU A 29 -2.17 0.28 4.10
C GLU A 29 -3.30 1.31 4.02
N ARG A 30 -4.15 1.20 3.00
CA ARG A 30 -5.40 1.99 2.87
C ARG A 30 -6.25 1.86 4.13
N HIS A 31 -6.72 2.97 4.68
CA HIS A 31 -7.64 2.97 5.81
C HIS A 31 -9.05 2.52 5.36
N TYR A 32 -9.52 1.38 5.85
CA TYR A 32 -10.80 0.80 5.45
C TYR A 32 -12.04 1.39 6.15
N GLY A 33 -11.84 2.40 6.99
CA GLY A 33 -12.91 3.10 7.69
C GLY A 33 -13.79 2.16 8.51
N GLY A 34 -15.10 2.34 8.43
CA GLY A 34 -16.10 1.52 9.09
C GLY A 34 -16.04 0.03 8.78
N LEU A 35 -15.36 -0.37 7.68
CA LEU A 35 -15.18 -1.78 7.32
C LEU A 35 -14.07 -2.48 8.12
N GLN A 36 -13.27 -1.74 8.88
CA GLN A 36 -12.24 -2.33 9.73
C GLN A 36 -12.85 -3.31 10.74
N GLY A 37 -12.37 -4.55 10.72
CA GLY A 37 -12.82 -5.62 11.62
C GLY A 37 -13.96 -6.49 11.09
N LEU A 38 -14.60 -6.10 9.99
CA LEU A 38 -15.65 -6.90 9.36
C LEU A 38 -15.03 -7.94 8.41
N ASN A 39 -15.51 -9.18 8.50
CA ASN A 39 -15.29 -10.14 7.42
C ASN A 39 -16.25 -9.82 6.25
N LYS A 40 -16.06 -10.50 5.12
CA LYS A 40 -16.80 -10.17 3.91
C LYS A 40 -18.26 -10.59 3.95
N ALA A 41 -18.58 -11.70 4.59
CA ALA A 41 -19.96 -12.13 4.77
C ALA A 41 -20.73 -11.10 5.60
N ASP A 42 -20.09 -10.55 6.64
CA ASP A 42 -20.67 -9.49 7.47
C ASP A 42 -20.81 -8.17 6.69
N MET A 43 -19.81 -7.81 5.87
CA MET A 43 -19.90 -6.64 4.99
C MET A 43 -21.03 -6.76 3.97
N ALA A 44 -21.14 -7.91 3.29
CA ALA A 44 -22.20 -8.19 2.32
C ALA A 44 -23.58 -8.15 2.98
N LYS A 45 -23.72 -8.74 4.17
CA LYS A 45 -24.97 -8.73 4.94
C LYS A 45 -25.37 -7.31 5.37
N GLN A 46 -24.39 -6.48 5.74
CA GLN A 46 -24.67 -5.14 6.27
C GLN A 46 -24.88 -4.08 5.17
N TYR A 47 -24.12 -4.16 4.07
CA TYR A 47 -24.06 -3.10 3.05
C TYR A 47 -24.50 -3.57 1.65
N GLY A 48 -24.67 -4.87 1.43
CA GLY A 48 -24.99 -5.45 0.14
C GLY A 48 -23.76 -5.73 -0.73
N ASP A 49 -23.84 -6.79 -1.54
CA ASP A 49 -22.74 -7.24 -2.41
C ASP A 49 -22.32 -6.19 -3.44
N GLU A 50 -23.27 -5.47 -4.02
CA GLU A 50 -23.00 -4.43 -5.02
C GLU A 50 -22.17 -3.28 -4.42
N GLN A 51 -22.54 -2.82 -3.22
CA GLN A 51 -21.82 -1.74 -2.55
C GLN A 51 -20.42 -2.17 -2.10
N VAL A 52 -20.28 -3.39 -1.59
CA VAL A 52 -18.97 -3.98 -1.25
C VAL A 52 -18.11 -4.10 -2.49
N LEU A 53 -18.70 -4.47 -3.63
CA LEU A 53 -17.99 -4.53 -4.90
C LEU A 53 -17.50 -3.16 -5.35
N VAL A 54 -18.32 -2.11 -5.21
CA VAL A 54 -17.93 -0.72 -5.52
C VAL A 54 -16.71 -0.29 -4.69
N TRP A 55 -16.71 -0.46 -3.37
CA TRP A 55 -15.54 -0.08 -2.55
C TRP A 55 -14.26 -0.86 -2.87
N ARG A 56 -14.42 -2.06 -3.42
CA ARG A 56 -13.32 -2.94 -3.81
C ARG A 56 -12.83 -2.66 -5.23
N ARG A 57 -13.68 -2.13 -6.08
CA ARG A 57 -13.40 -1.84 -7.50
C ARG A 57 -13.32 -0.36 -7.83
N SER A 58 -13.52 0.53 -6.87
CA SER A 58 -13.43 1.96 -7.09
C SER A 58 -12.04 2.50 -6.75
N TYR A 59 -11.57 3.43 -7.57
CA TYR A 59 -10.36 4.20 -7.32
C TYR A 59 -10.60 5.33 -6.32
N ASP A 60 -11.76 6.01 -6.43
CA ASP A 60 -12.03 7.30 -5.77
C ASP A 60 -13.19 7.28 -4.77
N THR A 61 -13.87 6.14 -4.61
CA THR A 61 -15.01 6.00 -3.70
C THR A 61 -14.56 5.34 -2.40
N PRO A 62 -14.47 6.09 -1.28
CA PRO A 62 -14.05 5.53 -0.02
C PRO A 62 -15.16 4.67 0.61
N PRO A 63 -14.79 3.70 1.48
CA PRO A 63 -15.75 3.06 2.37
C PRO A 63 -16.31 4.05 3.40
N PRO A 64 -17.35 3.67 4.17
CA PRO A 64 -17.93 4.54 5.20
C PRO A 64 -16.84 5.00 6.18
N ALA A 65 -16.88 6.27 6.56
CA ALA A 65 -15.93 6.81 7.54
C ALA A 65 -16.19 6.24 8.94
N LEU A 66 -15.13 6.13 9.73
CA LEU A 66 -15.26 6.02 11.18
C LEU A 66 -15.74 7.34 11.77
N GLU A 67 -16.49 7.27 12.85
CA GLU A 67 -16.70 8.42 13.73
C GLU A 67 -15.38 8.78 14.42
N ILE A 68 -15.18 10.07 14.73
CA ILE A 68 -13.94 10.55 15.36
C ILE A 68 -13.70 9.85 16.71
N SER A 69 -14.76 9.58 17.46
CA SER A 69 -14.74 8.92 18.76
C SER A 69 -14.75 7.40 18.69
N ASP A 70 -14.76 6.80 17.48
CA ASP A 70 -14.71 5.35 17.33
C ASP A 70 -13.38 4.80 17.89
N PRO A 71 -13.39 3.75 18.73
CA PRO A 71 -12.17 3.20 19.30
C PRO A 71 -11.18 2.64 18.27
N ARG A 72 -11.61 2.41 17.02
CA ARG A 72 -10.74 2.00 15.90
C ARG A 72 -9.97 3.17 15.28
N SER A 73 -10.40 4.41 15.53
CA SER A 73 -9.74 5.63 15.02
C SER A 73 -8.30 5.71 15.52
N GLU A 74 -7.32 5.85 14.62
CA GLU A 74 -5.91 5.94 15.02
C GLU A 74 -5.50 7.33 15.53
N ARG A 75 -6.43 8.30 15.57
CA ARG A 75 -6.15 9.67 16.05
C ARG A 75 -5.63 9.72 17.48
N GLY A 76 -6.05 8.78 18.32
CA GLY A 76 -5.59 8.65 19.70
C GLY A 76 -4.30 7.83 19.87
N ASP A 77 -3.77 7.23 18.80
CA ASP A 77 -2.60 6.37 18.90
C ASP A 77 -1.30 7.19 18.87
N LEU A 78 -0.44 6.94 19.86
CA LEU A 78 0.83 7.65 20.08
C LEU A 78 1.74 7.69 18.84
N ARG A 79 1.65 6.69 17.95
CA ARG A 79 2.44 6.63 16.71
C ARG A 79 2.11 7.75 15.73
N TYR A 80 0.94 8.37 15.87
CA TYR A 80 0.43 9.44 15.00
C TYR A 80 0.35 10.79 15.73
N ALA A 81 0.83 10.90 16.97
CA ALA A 81 0.71 12.11 17.79
C ALA A 81 1.35 13.37 17.18
N GLY A 82 2.32 13.21 16.27
CA GLY A 82 2.95 14.32 15.54
C GLY A 82 2.21 14.77 14.28
N LEU A 83 1.05 14.17 13.97
CA LEU A 83 0.26 14.49 12.78
C LEU A 83 -0.89 15.43 13.12
N ALA A 84 -1.26 16.27 12.16
CA ALA A 84 -2.49 17.04 12.27
C ALA A 84 -3.72 16.09 12.20
N PRO A 85 -4.84 16.41 12.88
CA PRO A 85 -6.00 15.52 12.94
C PRO A 85 -6.57 15.10 11.58
N ASP A 86 -6.45 15.95 10.56
CA ASP A 86 -6.88 15.72 9.19
C ASP A 86 -5.92 14.81 8.39
N GLN A 87 -4.68 14.65 8.85
CA GLN A 87 -3.71 13.71 8.26
C GLN A 87 -3.94 12.26 8.71
N VAL A 88 -4.66 12.05 9.82
CA VAL A 88 -5.05 10.71 10.28
C VAL A 88 -6.44 10.39 9.71
N PRO A 89 -6.53 9.48 8.72
CA PRO A 89 -7.76 9.25 7.98
C PRO A 89 -8.81 8.53 8.84
N LEU A 90 -10.07 8.85 8.61
CA LEU A 90 -11.21 8.07 9.12
C LEU A 90 -11.71 7.05 8.08
N THR A 91 -11.29 7.19 6.82
CA THR A 91 -11.50 6.30 5.68
C THR A 91 -10.58 6.76 4.54
N GLU A 92 -10.24 5.86 3.63
CA GLU A 92 -9.49 6.16 2.42
C GLU A 92 -10.01 5.33 1.24
N CYS A 93 -10.09 5.96 0.08
CA CYS A 93 -10.06 5.27 -1.21
C CYS A 93 -8.61 5.11 -1.71
N LEU A 94 -8.42 4.52 -2.89
CA LEU A 94 -7.06 4.36 -3.45
C LEU A 94 -6.49 5.73 -3.88
N LYS A 95 -7.33 6.66 -4.32
CA LYS A 95 -6.93 8.04 -4.63
C LYS A 95 -6.32 8.76 -3.41
N ASP A 96 -6.94 8.65 -2.24
CA ASP A 96 -6.42 9.24 -1.00
C ASP A 96 -5.07 8.62 -0.62
N THR A 97 -4.97 7.30 -0.76
CA THR A 97 -3.71 6.57 -0.54
C THR A 97 -2.59 7.07 -1.47
N VAL A 98 -2.89 7.28 -2.76
CA VAL A 98 -1.95 7.88 -3.71
C VAL A 98 -1.53 9.27 -3.27
N ALA A 99 -2.50 10.12 -2.90
CA ALA A 99 -2.25 11.50 -2.50
C ALA A 99 -1.30 11.62 -1.30
N ARG A 100 -1.33 10.68 -0.34
CA ARG A 100 -0.38 10.68 0.79
C ARG A 100 0.95 9.98 0.51
N VAL A 101 0.99 9.00 -0.40
CA VAL A 101 2.20 8.24 -0.77
C VAL A 101 3.13 9.10 -1.62
N LEU A 102 2.60 9.85 -2.59
CA LEU A 102 3.43 10.63 -3.52
C LEU A 102 4.34 11.68 -2.87
N PRO A 103 3.92 12.42 -1.84
CA PRO A 103 4.84 13.28 -1.11
C PRO A 103 6.02 12.51 -0.50
N PHE A 104 5.80 11.30 0.04
CA PHE A 104 6.91 10.49 0.57
C PHE A 104 7.86 10.02 -0.55
N TRP A 105 7.32 9.70 -1.73
CA TRP A 105 8.14 9.42 -2.90
C TRP A 105 8.98 10.63 -3.29
N ASN A 106 8.36 11.79 -3.49
CA ASN A 106 9.00 13.00 -3.99
C ASN A 106 10.02 13.60 -3.00
N ASP A 107 9.70 13.59 -1.71
CA ASP A 107 10.47 14.30 -0.69
C ASP A 107 11.56 13.41 -0.06
N THR A 108 11.46 12.08 -0.18
CA THR A 108 12.36 11.14 0.50
C THR A 108 12.95 10.10 -0.45
N MET A 109 12.11 9.29 -1.13
CA MET A 109 12.61 8.16 -1.91
C MET A 109 13.36 8.61 -3.18
N ALA A 110 12.74 9.49 -3.97
CA ALA A 110 13.32 9.99 -5.21
C ALA A 110 14.65 10.73 -4.99
N PRO A 111 14.80 11.64 -4.01
CA PRO A 111 16.08 12.25 -3.68
C PRO A 111 17.14 11.22 -3.27
N ALA A 112 16.78 10.22 -2.45
CA ALA A 112 17.70 9.17 -2.05
C ALA A 112 18.21 8.37 -3.26
N ILE A 113 17.32 7.97 -4.17
CA ILE A 113 17.69 7.25 -5.39
C ILE A 113 18.58 8.13 -6.29
N ARG A 114 18.23 9.40 -6.48
CA ARG A 114 19.04 10.36 -7.28
C ARG A 114 20.43 10.58 -6.68
N SER A 115 20.60 10.47 -5.37
CA SER A 115 21.90 10.55 -4.69
C SER A 115 22.74 9.27 -4.82
N GLY A 116 22.25 8.25 -5.54
CA GLY A 116 22.95 6.99 -5.77
C GLY A 116 22.67 5.92 -4.71
N GLN A 117 21.72 6.14 -3.80
CA GLN A 117 21.34 5.14 -2.81
C GLN A 117 20.47 4.04 -3.43
N ARG A 118 20.67 2.80 -2.96
CA ARG A 118 19.81 1.66 -3.28
C ARG A 118 18.76 1.51 -2.19
N VAL A 119 17.49 1.67 -2.57
CA VAL A 119 16.36 1.70 -1.64
C VAL A 119 15.60 0.39 -1.70
N VAL A 120 15.26 -0.16 -0.53
CA VAL A 120 14.29 -1.24 -0.37
C VAL A 120 13.07 -0.72 0.38
N VAL A 121 11.87 -1.06 -0.10
CA VAL A 121 10.60 -0.66 0.53
C VAL A 121 9.80 -1.91 0.89
N ALA A 122 9.57 -2.11 2.18
CA ALA A 122 8.58 -3.06 2.67
C ALA A 122 7.34 -2.27 3.12
N ALA A 123 6.22 -2.47 2.43
CA ALA A 123 4.97 -1.74 2.71
C ALA A 123 3.76 -2.66 2.50
N HIS A 124 2.64 -2.07 2.08
CA HIS A 124 1.33 -2.71 2.00
C HIS A 124 0.76 -2.68 0.57
N GLY A 125 -0.28 -3.48 0.32
CA GLY A 125 -0.83 -3.67 -1.02
C GLY A 125 -1.22 -2.36 -1.69
N ASN A 126 -2.05 -1.52 -1.06
CA ASN A 126 -2.50 -0.28 -1.71
C ASN A 126 -1.41 0.81 -1.73
N SER A 127 -0.51 0.85 -0.74
CA SER A 127 0.64 1.77 -0.79
C SER A 127 1.64 1.42 -1.91
N ILE A 128 1.86 0.13 -2.19
CA ILE A 128 2.71 -0.30 -3.31
C ILE A 128 1.96 -0.08 -4.63
N ARG A 129 0.66 -0.39 -4.72
CA ARG A 129 -0.16 -0.05 -5.91
C ARG A 129 -0.13 1.44 -6.21
N ALA A 130 -0.13 2.31 -5.20
CA ALA A 130 0.00 3.75 -5.40
C ALA A 130 1.34 4.14 -6.06
N LEU A 131 2.45 3.55 -5.61
CA LEU A 131 3.76 3.75 -6.24
C LEU A 131 3.81 3.20 -7.66
N VAL A 132 3.32 1.97 -7.87
CA VAL A 132 3.29 1.32 -9.18
C VAL A 132 2.42 2.12 -10.16
N LYS A 133 1.25 2.59 -9.73
CA LYS A 133 0.39 3.47 -10.54
C LYS A 133 1.14 4.69 -11.05
N TYR A 134 1.89 5.34 -10.16
CA TYR A 134 2.64 6.54 -10.48
C TYR A 134 3.83 6.26 -11.41
N LEU A 135 4.60 5.22 -11.11
CA LEU A 135 5.79 4.85 -11.89
C LEU A 135 5.42 4.41 -13.30
N ASP A 136 4.43 3.53 -13.43
CA ASP A 136 4.03 2.93 -14.71
C ASP A 136 2.92 3.74 -15.42
N ASN A 137 2.55 4.91 -14.88
CA ASN A 137 1.49 5.78 -15.40
C ASN A 137 0.18 5.03 -15.68
N ILE A 138 -0.23 4.16 -14.76
CA ILE A 138 -1.43 3.33 -14.88
C ILE A 138 -2.66 4.21 -14.70
N SER A 139 -3.69 4.00 -15.53
CA SER A 139 -4.96 4.73 -15.45
C SER A 139 -5.74 4.43 -14.16
N ASP A 140 -6.75 5.24 -13.85
CA ASP A 140 -7.63 5.01 -12.68
C ASP A 140 -8.50 3.75 -12.85
N SER A 141 -8.84 3.38 -14.09
CA SER A 141 -9.58 2.15 -14.39
C SER A 141 -8.72 0.90 -14.25
N ASP A 142 -7.48 0.96 -14.74
CA ASP A 142 -6.62 -0.23 -14.81
C ASP A 142 -5.99 -0.57 -13.46
N ILE A 143 -5.70 0.44 -12.63
CA ILE A 143 -5.06 0.21 -11.33
C ILE A 143 -5.91 -0.67 -10.44
N VAL A 144 -7.24 -0.63 -10.59
CA VAL A 144 -8.19 -1.46 -9.84
C VAL A 144 -7.93 -2.95 -10.04
N GLY A 145 -7.54 -3.35 -11.25
CA GLY A 145 -7.23 -4.74 -11.60
C GLY A 145 -5.83 -5.20 -11.17
N LEU A 146 -4.94 -4.29 -10.78
CA LEU A 146 -3.57 -4.61 -10.40
C LEU A 146 -3.53 -5.31 -9.03
N ASN A 147 -2.92 -6.49 -8.98
CA ASN A 147 -2.69 -7.25 -7.76
C ASN A 147 -1.18 -7.44 -7.54
N ILE A 148 -0.70 -7.04 -6.37
CA ILE A 148 0.70 -7.20 -5.98
C ILE A 148 0.81 -8.46 -5.09
N PRO A 149 1.61 -9.47 -5.47
CA PRO A 149 1.79 -10.67 -4.66
C PRO A 149 2.49 -10.34 -3.34
N ASN A 150 2.11 -11.04 -2.27
CA ASN A 150 2.71 -10.86 -0.96
C ASN A 150 4.08 -11.54 -0.90
N GLY A 151 5.09 -10.84 -0.38
CA GLY A 151 6.40 -11.43 -0.05
C GLY A 151 7.32 -11.70 -1.25
N ILE A 152 6.92 -11.30 -2.47
CA ILE A 152 7.75 -11.43 -3.67
C ILE A 152 8.34 -10.06 -4.02
N PRO A 153 9.68 -9.90 -4.06
CA PRO A 153 10.28 -8.61 -4.39
C PRO A 153 9.94 -8.16 -5.82
N LEU A 154 9.44 -6.94 -5.96
CA LEU A 154 9.26 -6.25 -7.25
C LEU A 154 10.42 -5.27 -7.43
N VAL A 155 11.23 -5.50 -8.47
CA VAL A 155 12.39 -4.67 -8.81
C VAL A 155 11.99 -3.67 -9.88
N TYR A 156 12.37 -2.40 -9.69
CA TYR A 156 12.31 -1.36 -10.71
C TYR A 156 13.72 -0.95 -11.10
N GLU A 157 14.00 -0.93 -12.39
CA GLU A 157 15.15 -0.25 -12.96
C GLU A 157 14.69 1.09 -13.51
N LEU A 158 15.32 2.17 -13.05
CA LEU A 158 14.94 3.55 -13.37
C LEU A 158 16.07 4.25 -14.12
N ASP A 159 15.71 5.14 -15.03
CA ASP A 159 16.66 6.03 -15.69
C ASP A 159 17.10 7.20 -14.77
N ALA A 160 17.98 8.07 -15.27
CA ALA A 160 18.48 9.24 -14.52
C ALA A 160 17.35 10.24 -14.15
N SER A 161 16.22 10.20 -14.84
CA SER A 161 15.02 11.01 -14.55
C SER A 161 14.05 10.30 -13.59
N LEU A 162 14.38 9.11 -13.11
CA LEU A 162 13.54 8.20 -12.33
C LEU A 162 12.35 7.63 -13.10
N LYS A 163 12.40 7.61 -14.44
CA LYS A 163 11.40 6.93 -15.25
C LYS A 163 11.72 5.42 -15.30
N PRO A 164 10.72 4.54 -15.15
CA PRO A 164 10.95 3.11 -15.29
C PRO A 164 11.49 2.74 -16.68
N ILE A 165 12.57 1.96 -16.69
CA ILE A 165 13.10 1.26 -17.87
C ILE A 165 12.41 -0.10 -17.96
N ARG A 166 12.34 -0.82 -16.83
CA ARG A 166 11.62 -2.09 -16.68
C ARG A 166 11.32 -2.37 -15.22
N HIS A 167 10.37 -3.26 -14.99
CA HIS A 167 10.13 -3.85 -13.68
C HIS A 167 9.90 -5.36 -13.80
N TYR A 168 10.26 -6.12 -12.77
CA TYR A 168 10.10 -7.57 -12.75
C TYR A 168 10.09 -8.12 -11.31
N TYR A 169 9.40 -9.24 -11.10
CA TYR A 169 9.43 -9.95 -9.83
C TYR A 169 10.69 -10.83 -9.74
N LEU A 170 11.32 -10.89 -8.57
CA LEU A 170 12.41 -11.82 -8.29
C LEU A 170 11.88 -13.20 -7.93
N GLY A 171 12.52 -14.24 -8.46
CA GLY A 171 12.19 -15.64 -8.21
C GLY A 171 11.48 -16.31 -9.39
N ASP A 172 10.68 -17.34 -9.08
CA ASP A 172 9.92 -18.08 -10.08
C ASP A 172 8.72 -17.26 -10.59
N ALA A 173 8.68 -17.02 -11.90
CA ALA A 173 7.62 -16.29 -12.57
C ALA A 173 6.26 -16.98 -12.43
N GLU A 174 6.21 -18.32 -12.43
CA GLU A 174 4.95 -19.06 -12.28
C GLU A 174 4.41 -18.91 -10.85
N ALA A 175 5.29 -19.02 -9.84
CA ALA A 175 4.95 -18.74 -8.45
C ALA A 175 4.45 -17.30 -8.25
N ALA A 176 5.09 -16.31 -8.90
CA ALA A 176 4.66 -14.92 -8.83
C ALA A 176 3.27 -14.69 -9.45
N ALA A 177 3.02 -15.28 -10.61
CA ALA A 177 1.70 -15.22 -11.27
C ALA A 177 0.61 -15.90 -10.43
N LYS A 178 0.90 -17.09 -9.87
CA LYS A 178 -0.03 -17.80 -8.96
C LYS A 178 -0.30 -16.98 -7.70
N ALA A 179 0.72 -16.35 -7.11
CA ALA A 179 0.56 -15.51 -5.93
C ALA A 179 -0.26 -14.25 -6.22
N ALA A 180 -0.07 -13.60 -7.37
CA ALA A 180 -0.88 -12.45 -7.79
C ALA A 180 -2.35 -12.85 -8.02
N ALA A 181 -2.59 -14.01 -8.64
CA ALA A 181 -3.94 -14.56 -8.82
C ALA A 181 -4.60 -14.91 -7.47
N ALA A 182 -3.84 -15.40 -6.50
CA ALA A 182 -4.33 -15.65 -5.14
C ALA A 182 -4.74 -14.36 -4.41
N VAL A 183 -4.01 -13.25 -4.61
CA VAL A 183 -4.43 -11.94 -4.08
C VAL A 183 -5.73 -11.48 -4.75
N ALA A 184 -5.88 -11.70 -6.06
CA ALA A 184 -7.13 -11.41 -6.75
C ALA A 184 -8.31 -12.24 -6.23
N SER A 185 -8.08 -13.51 -5.85
CA SER A 185 -9.11 -14.41 -5.30
C SER A 185 -9.40 -14.18 -3.81
N GLN A 186 -8.47 -13.62 -3.05
CA GLN A 186 -8.78 -13.00 -1.75
C GLN A 186 -9.78 -11.86 -1.92
N GLY A 187 -9.98 -11.36 -3.14
CA GLY A 187 -11.10 -10.51 -3.52
C GLY A 187 -12.35 -11.21 -4.08
N ARG A 188 -12.52 -12.53 -3.99
CA ARG A 188 -13.68 -13.21 -4.61
C ARG A 188 -14.51 -14.10 -3.68
N GLY A 189 -13.97 -14.55 -2.54
CA GLY A 189 -14.78 -15.11 -1.44
C GLY A 189 -15.27 -14.03 -0.50
#